data_AF-A0A0K0F7B9-F1
#
_entry.id   AF-A0A0K0F7B9-F1
#
_cell.length_a   1.000
_cell.length_b   1.000
_cell.length_c   1.000
_cell.angle_alpha   90.00
_cell.angle_beta   90.00
_cell.angle_gamma   90.00
#
_symmetry.space_group_name_H-M   'P 1'
#
loop_
_entity.id
_entity.type
_entity.pdbx_description
1 polymer ?
#
loop_
_entity_poly.entity_id
_entity_poly.type
_entity_poly.pdbx_seq_one_letter_code
_entity_poly.pdbx_strand_id
1 'polypeptide(L)'
;MGIPDLLKFVEKARKKDVNIIAFKGRTLAIDASCFIYKGLYSQSLDDLLGKKSRKCVDYLLKTVNIIVKADIHAIFVFDGRVLPSKKLTNDKRDATREENKKEAEALLKMGNQDEALRKFRRSYSISKEVRDECIQALREFANVDVIVAPYEADAELTFLVNSNLAHAAVTIDSDLLAFGCERVIYNLNVDNALCEYIEFQNIRDCFSSRLQSTFNSDLLRYMCIFRGCDYFKGLKGMAFKTAEKFFSRISNRDPVVFIKFVKTTTKLNVGDINEFTDGFVRANNTFLYQIVYDPRDGQQKPLNSYSSELLQRNEGHDNSVSSLESGNCLWYAGQVLPPNISRLLAIGNDYEEILENNLRFTTPHSNSHRSIWREVITTHFNVNSINENSTTSPHSLQVTLSRKRKSLSDDNWVAPFKRHVGHNLQLINQVDKTRKSNDSGFDKATCPIKNEISRTQSPSKRVENDVLDVPKKVNPIIGCGSVNLVATESKYFKKTSEGTGSKLCTNNVTSVFSCKRVFF
;
A
#
# COMPACT_ATOMS: atom_id res chain seq x y z
N MET A 1 7.22 -4.73 3.96
CA MET A 1 6.76 -3.55 4.70
C MET A 1 6.27 -4.03 6.06
N GLY A 2 5.48 -3.27 6.83
CA GLY A 2 4.89 -3.73 8.08
C GLY A 2 5.78 -3.94 9.31
N ILE A 3 5.23 -4.68 10.27
CA ILE A 3 5.74 -5.03 11.60
C ILE A 3 7.19 -5.55 11.53
N PRO A 4 8.16 -4.81 12.09
CA PRO A 4 9.57 -5.15 11.95
C PRO A 4 9.95 -6.55 12.48
N ASP A 5 10.63 -7.32 11.64
CA ASP A 5 11.10 -8.69 11.87
C ASP A 5 10.02 -9.80 11.89
N LEU A 6 8.74 -9.51 11.61
CA LEU A 6 7.67 -10.52 11.69
C LEU A 6 7.91 -11.72 10.75
N LEU A 7 8.21 -11.49 9.47
CA LEU A 7 8.50 -12.56 8.51
C LEU A 7 9.73 -13.40 8.90
N LYS A 8 10.70 -12.83 9.64
CA LYS A 8 11.86 -13.58 10.17
C LYS A 8 11.46 -14.47 11.35
N PHE A 9 10.50 -14.03 12.17
CA PHE A 9 9.98 -14.81 13.29
C PHE A 9 9.11 -15.99 12.82
N VAL A 10 8.32 -15.80 11.75
CA VAL A 10 7.46 -16.86 11.18
C VAL A 10 8.09 -17.67 10.04
N GLU A 11 9.41 -17.54 9.84
CA GLU A 11 10.15 -18.10 8.69
C GLU A 11 9.94 -19.62 8.48
N LYS A 12 9.69 -20.42 9.53
CA LYS A 12 9.43 -21.87 9.37
C LYS A 12 8.10 -22.18 8.66
N ALA A 13 7.11 -21.29 8.74
CA ALA A 13 5.80 -21.46 8.11
C ALA A 13 5.79 -21.04 6.62
N ARG A 14 6.91 -20.49 6.14
CA ARG A 14 7.05 -19.83 4.84
C ARG A 14 7.59 -20.79 3.80
N LYS A 15 6.69 -21.32 2.97
CA LYS A 15 7.03 -22.11 1.77
C LYS A 15 7.67 -21.17 0.76
N LYS A 16 8.92 -21.38 0.38
CA LYS A 16 9.65 -20.55 -0.59
C LYS A 16 9.56 -21.10 -2.01
N ASP A 17 9.89 -20.25 -2.97
CA ASP A 17 10.05 -20.59 -4.40
C ASP A 17 8.81 -21.29 -5.00
N VAL A 18 7.63 -20.94 -4.48
CA VAL A 18 6.34 -21.42 -4.96
C VAL A 18 6.02 -20.73 -6.27
N ASN A 19 5.90 -21.47 -7.37
CA ASN A 19 5.46 -20.90 -8.63
C ASN A 19 3.95 -20.59 -8.56
N ILE A 20 3.54 -19.41 -9.03
CA ILE A 20 2.15 -18.94 -8.93
C ILE A 20 1.14 -19.88 -9.63
N ILE A 21 1.58 -20.70 -10.60
CA ILE A 21 0.73 -21.70 -11.27
C ILE A 21 0.15 -22.74 -10.31
N ALA A 22 0.71 -22.91 -9.11
CA ALA A 22 0.12 -23.71 -8.03
C ALA A 22 -1.27 -23.22 -7.59
N PHE A 23 -1.60 -21.96 -7.87
CA PHE A 23 -2.90 -21.34 -7.57
C PHE A 23 -3.84 -21.28 -8.79
N LYS A 24 -3.51 -21.99 -9.90
CA LYS A 24 -4.38 -22.05 -11.10
C LYS A 24 -5.83 -22.38 -10.74
N GLY A 25 -6.76 -21.69 -11.40
CA GLY A 25 -8.20 -21.80 -11.23
C GLY A 25 -8.76 -21.02 -10.03
N ARG A 26 -7.90 -20.54 -9.12
CA ARG A 26 -8.32 -19.78 -7.92
C ARG A 26 -8.51 -18.29 -8.23
N THR A 27 -9.15 -17.62 -7.27
CA THR A 27 -9.12 -16.16 -7.14
C THR A 27 -8.00 -15.76 -6.17
N LEU A 28 -7.19 -14.77 -6.52
CA LEU A 28 -6.23 -14.12 -5.61
C LEU A 28 -6.63 -12.66 -5.41
N ALA A 29 -6.65 -12.20 -4.15
CA ALA A 29 -6.74 -10.78 -3.83
C ALA A 29 -5.32 -10.20 -3.83
N ILE A 30 -5.13 -8.98 -4.32
CA ILE A 30 -3.80 -8.44 -4.64
C ILE A 30 -3.70 -7.00 -4.14
N ASP A 31 -2.72 -6.74 -3.28
CA ASP A 31 -2.32 -5.40 -2.88
C ASP A 31 -1.80 -4.62 -4.09
N ALA A 32 -2.58 -3.67 -4.60
CA ALA A 32 -2.19 -2.86 -5.75
C ALA A 32 -0.98 -1.96 -5.43
N SER A 33 -0.90 -1.43 -4.20
CA SER A 33 0.17 -0.52 -3.77
C SER A 33 1.55 -1.19 -3.93
N CYS A 34 1.64 -2.49 -3.60
CA CYS A 34 2.85 -3.30 -3.69
C CYS A 34 3.45 -3.41 -5.10
N PHE A 35 2.66 -3.21 -6.15
CA PHE A 35 3.14 -3.23 -7.54
C PHE A 35 3.26 -1.82 -8.11
N ILE A 36 2.37 -0.91 -7.74
CA ILE A 36 2.43 0.51 -8.13
C ILE A 36 3.71 1.16 -7.60
N TYR A 37 4.10 0.97 -6.33
CA TYR A 37 5.36 1.52 -5.81
C TYR A 37 6.62 0.95 -6.50
N LYS A 38 6.60 -0.32 -6.93
CA LYS A 38 7.69 -0.92 -7.74
C LYS A 38 7.75 -0.27 -9.14
N GLY A 39 6.57 -0.05 -9.73
CA GLY A 39 6.40 0.69 -10.98
C GLY A 39 6.96 2.12 -10.90
N LEU A 40 6.52 2.90 -9.92
CA LEU A 40 7.01 4.27 -9.64
C LEU A 40 8.54 4.30 -9.42
N TYR A 41 9.12 3.30 -8.75
CA TYR A 41 10.58 3.22 -8.61
C TYR A 41 11.29 3.14 -9.97
N SER A 42 10.74 2.42 -10.95
CA SER A 42 11.30 2.38 -12.32
C SER A 42 11.05 3.67 -13.12
N GLN A 43 10.02 4.42 -12.75
CA GLN A 43 9.63 5.70 -13.35
C GLN A 43 10.42 6.91 -12.79
N SER A 44 10.96 6.78 -11.57
CA SER A 44 11.68 7.82 -10.80
C SER A 44 12.58 8.79 -11.54
N LEU A 45 13.31 8.36 -12.57
CA LEU A 45 14.21 9.23 -13.34
C LEU A 45 13.47 10.06 -14.40
N ASP A 46 12.34 9.58 -14.91
CA ASP A 46 11.53 10.31 -15.88
C ASP A 46 10.80 11.47 -15.17
N ASP A 47 10.12 11.15 -14.06
CA ASP A 47 9.38 12.12 -13.25
C ASP A 47 10.29 13.23 -12.69
N LEU A 48 11.48 12.88 -12.17
CA LEU A 48 12.48 13.84 -11.68
C LEU A 48 12.98 14.79 -12.79
N LEU A 49 12.95 14.33 -14.05
CA LEU A 49 13.31 15.12 -15.24
C LEU A 49 12.10 15.76 -15.93
N GLY A 50 10.91 15.74 -15.31
CA GLY A 50 9.68 16.31 -15.85
C GLY A 50 9.14 15.60 -17.10
N LYS A 51 9.56 14.36 -17.37
CA LYS A 51 9.17 13.59 -18.56
C LYS A 51 7.96 12.73 -18.24
N LYS A 52 6.92 12.81 -19.08
CA LYS A 52 5.80 11.86 -19.03
C LYS A 52 6.30 10.44 -19.27
N SER A 53 5.81 9.49 -18.50
CA SER A 53 6.20 8.08 -18.55
C SER A 53 5.03 7.19 -18.14
N ARG A 54 5.02 5.94 -18.60
CA ARG A 54 4.01 4.93 -18.25
C ARG A 54 4.61 3.71 -17.55
N LYS A 55 5.91 3.73 -17.20
CA LYS A 55 6.62 2.58 -16.63
C LYS A 55 5.93 2.02 -15.38
N CYS A 56 5.23 2.86 -14.61
CA CYS A 56 4.38 2.40 -13.51
C CYS A 56 3.23 1.50 -13.97
N VAL A 57 2.42 1.96 -14.93
CA VAL A 57 1.30 1.20 -15.51
C VAL A 57 1.83 -0.03 -16.26
N ASP A 58 2.91 0.10 -17.04
CA ASP A 58 3.53 -1.01 -17.77
C ASP A 58 3.98 -2.15 -16.81
N TYR A 59 4.49 -1.82 -15.62
CA TYR A 59 4.86 -2.80 -14.58
C TYR A 59 3.63 -3.48 -13.95
N LEU A 60 2.56 -2.74 -13.71
CA LEU A 60 1.29 -3.28 -13.22
C LEU A 60 0.67 -4.23 -14.27
N LEU A 61 0.63 -3.82 -15.53
CA LEU A 61 0.16 -4.63 -16.66
C LEU A 61 1.01 -5.90 -16.85
N LYS A 62 2.34 -5.84 -16.66
CA LYS A 62 3.21 -7.02 -16.65
C LYS A 62 2.84 -7.98 -15.50
N THR A 63 2.48 -7.44 -14.34
CA THR A 63 2.01 -8.23 -13.18
C THR A 63 0.69 -8.94 -13.49
N VAL A 64 -0.31 -8.22 -14.00
CA VAL A 64 -1.59 -8.82 -14.46
C VAL A 64 -1.34 -9.95 -15.46
N ASN A 65 -0.45 -9.70 -16.44
CA ASN A 65 -0.15 -10.66 -17.49
C ASN A 65 0.39 -12.01 -16.97
N ILE A 66 1.19 -12.05 -15.91
CA ILE A 66 1.65 -13.35 -15.36
C ILE A 66 0.55 -14.08 -14.59
N ILE A 67 -0.35 -13.35 -13.94
CA ILE A 67 -1.47 -13.90 -13.15
C ILE A 67 -2.54 -14.48 -14.09
N VAL A 68 -2.98 -13.70 -15.09
CA VAL A 68 -3.98 -14.13 -16.06
C VAL A 68 -3.47 -15.29 -16.94
N LYS A 69 -2.18 -15.32 -17.29
CA LYS A 69 -1.57 -16.47 -18.01
C LYS A 69 -1.48 -17.75 -17.18
N ALA A 70 -1.56 -17.66 -15.85
CA ALA A 70 -1.67 -18.83 -14.98
C ALA A 70 -3.13 -19.33 -14.82
N ASP A 71 -4.11 -18.71 -15.50
CA ASP A 71 -5.56 -18.92 -15.29
C ASP A 71 -5.95 -18.70 -13.82
N ILE A 72 -5.60 -17.53 -13.32
CA ILE A 72 -5.97 -17.04 -11.99
C ILE A 72 -6.87 -15.82 -12.17
N HIS A 73 -7.96 -15.76 -11.41
CA HIS A 73 -8.79 -14.54 -11.31
C HIS A 73 -8.16 -13.59 -10.30
N ALA A 74 -8.07 -12.32 -10.63
CA ALA A 74 -7.41 -11.31 -9.81
C ALA A 74 -8.42 -10.31 -9.24
N ILE A 75 -8.33 -10.01 -7.95
CA ILE A 75 -9.01 -8.86 -7.34
C ILE A 75 -7.92 -7.89 -6.89
N PHE A 76 -7.71 -6.79 -7.60
CA PHE A 76 -6.78 -5.74 -7.18
C PHE A 76 -7.45 -4.83 -6.16
N VAL A 77 -6.89 -4.79 -4.96
CA VAL A 77 -7.32 -3.98 -3.82
C VAL A 77 -6.43 -2.75 -3.71
N PHE A 78 -7.03 -1.57 -3.70
CA PHE A 78 -6.37 -0.28 -3.49
C PHE A 78 -6.72 0.30 -2.12
N ASP A 79 -5.81 1.07 -1.52
CA ASP A 79 -6.14 1.92 -0.37
C ASP A 79 -7.13 3.02 -0.75
N GLY A 80 -8.04 3.35 0.17
CA GLY A 80 -9.02 4.43 0.06
C GLY A 80 -8.72 5.59 1.01
N ARG A 81 -9.59 5.80 2.00
CA ARG A 81 -9.52 6.97 2.89
C ARG A 81 -8.44 6.82 3.97
N VAL A 82 -7.95 7.94 4.50
CA VAL A 82 -6.99 7.96 5.62
C VAL A 82 -7.66 7.42 6.90
N LEU A 83 -7.12 6.33 7.45
CA LEU A 83 -7.57 5.76 8.71
C LEU A 83 -7.08 6.60 9.92
N PRO A 84 -7.97 7.02 10.85
CA PRO A 84 -7.55 7.88 11.96
C PRO A 84 -6.53 7.23 12.91
N SER A 85 -6.65 5.92 13.20
CA SER A 85 -5.64 5.18 13.98
C SER A 85 -4.22 5.24 13.38
N LYS A 86 -4.09 5.40 12.06
CA LYS A 86 -2.80 5.45 11.35
C LYS A 86 -2.29 6.88 11.12
N LYS A 87 -3.09 7.90 11.43
CA LYS A 87 -2.76 9.32 11.19
C LYS A 87 -1.34 9.69 11.65
N LEU A 88 -0.99 9.40 12.91
CA LEU A 88 0.33 9.72 13.47
C LEU A 88 1.50 9.08 12.72
N THR A 89 1.28 8.03 11.93
CA THR A 89 2.30 7.37 11.11
C THR A 89 2.32 7.94 9.69
N ASN A 90 1.16 8.26 9.12
CA ASN A 90 1.06 8.95 7.83
C ASN A 90 1.63 10.39 7.90
N ASP A 91 1.24 11.18 8.92
CA ASP A 91 1.76 12.54 9.17
C ASP A 91 3.31 12.59 9.14
N LYS A 92 3.98 11.55 9.68
CA LYS A 92 5.44 11.42 9.64
C LYS A 92 5.97 11.03 8.27
N ARG A 93 5.33 10.05 7.61
CA ARG A 93 5.70 9.62 6.26
C ARG A 93 5.64 10.79 5.29
N ASP A 94 4.62 11.62 5.39
CA ASP A 94 4.39 12.76 4.49
C ASP A 94 5.33 13.93 4.78
N ALA A 95 5.62 14.22 6.06
CA ALA A 95 6.70 15.15 6.43
C ALA A 95 8.07 14.71 5.89
N THR A 96 8.44 13.43 6.04
CA THR A 96 9.69 12.88 5.49
C THR A 96 9.71 12.87 3.96
N ARG A 97 8.56 12.62 3.29
CA ARG A 97 8.46 12.70 1.83
C ARG A 97 8.74 14.12 1.33
N GLU A 98 8.09 15.11 1.93
CA GLU A 98 8.24 16.53 1.56
C GLU A 98 9.66 17.06 1.82
N GLU A 99 10.31 16.62 2.90
CA GLU A 99 11.73 16.87 3.17
C GLU A 99 12.63 16.29 2.07
N ASN A 100 12.49 14.99 1.77
CA ASN A 100 13.30 14.33 0.73
C ASN A 100 13.04 14.93 -0.66
N LYS A 101 11.83 15.43 -0.94
CA LYS A 101 11.50 16.12 -2.20
C LYS A 101 12.26 17.44 -2.33
N LYS A 102 12.22 18.28 -1.29
CA LYS A 102 12.97 19.56 -1.24
C LYS A 102 14.47 19.36 -1.38
N GLU A 103 15.02 18.34 -0.72
CA GLU A 103 16.43 17.97 -0.88
C GLU A 103 16.75 17.48 -2.30
N ALA A 104 15.89 16.67 -2.91
CA ALA A 104 16.07 16.20 -4.29
C ALA A 104 16.08 17.35 -5.29
N GLU A 105 15.15 18.30 -5.18
CA GLU A 105 15.11 19.50 -6.01
C GLU A 105 16.34 20.39 -5.83
N ALA A 106 16.87 20.50 -4.61
CA ALA A 106 18.10 21.26 -4.34
C ALA A 106 19.33 20.57 -4.95
N LEU A 107 19.48 19.25 -4.76
CA LEU A 107 20.57 18.45 -5.33
C LEU A 107 20.55 18.47 -6.86
N LEU A 108 19.36 18.43 -7.48
CA LEU A 108 19.19 18.52 -8.93
C LEU A 108 19.65 19.90 -9.46
N LYS A 109 19.31 21.00 -8.76
CA LYS A 109 19.78 22.36 -9.08
C LYS A 109 21.31 22.51 -8.91
N MET A 110 21.93 21.71 -8.05
CA MET A 110 23.39 21.61 -7.89
C MET A 110 24.05 20.64 -8.90
N GLY A 111 23.30 20.02 -9.81
CA GLY A 111 23.80 19.05 -10.79
C GLY A 111 24.06 17.64 -10.25
N ASN A 112 23.82 17.37 -8.96
CA ASN A 112 24.02 16.05 -8.36
C ASN A 112 22.80 15.15 -8.60
N GLN A 113 22.69 14.64 -9.84
CA GLN A 113 21.53 13.86 -10.28
C GLN A 113 21.35 12.53 -9.53
N ASP A 114 22.43 11.84 -9.14
CA ASP A 114 22.32 10.53 -8.48
C ASP A 114 21.80 10.61 -7.05
N GLU A 115 22.29 11.57 -6.24
CA GLU A 115 21.72 11.78 -4.89
C GLU A 115 20.34 12.45 -4.98
N ALA A 116 20.09 13.32 -5.96
CA ALA A 116 18.75 13.84 -6.22
C ALA A 116 17.76 12.69 -6.51
N LEU A 117 18.12 11.73 -7.35
CA LEU A 117 17.30 10.55 -7.66
C LEU A 117 17.12 9.64 -6.43
N ARG A 118 18.15 9.47 -5.60
CA ARG A 118 18.07 8.69 -4.35
C ARG A 118 17.15 9.33 -3.31
N LYS A 119 17.11 10.67 -3.23
CA LYS A 119 16.17 11.43 -2.39
C LYS A 119 14.76 11.41 -2.98
N PHE A 120 14.60 11.68 -4.28
CA PHE A 120 13.32 11.67 -4.99
C PHE A 120 12.59 10.32 -4.89
N ARG A 121 13.34 9.21 -4.96
CA ARG A 121 12.81 7.85 -4.74
C ARG A 121 12.22 7.63 -3.33
N ARG A 122 12.56 8.47 -2.35
CA ARG A 122 12.02 8.43 -0.98
C ARG A 122 10.85 9.39 -0.77
N SER A 123 10.65 10.36 -1.67
CA SER A 123 9.51 11.28 -1.62
C SER A 123 8.22 10.75 -2.26
N TYR A 124 8.24 9.56 -2.88
CA TYR A 124 7.06 9.02 -3.56
C TYR A 124 5.86 8.75 -2.65
N SER A 125 4.72 9.28 -3.10
CA SER A 125 3.37 8.79 -2.82
C SER A 125 2.74 8.31 -4.14
N ILE A 126 1.64 7.56 -4.05
CA ILE A 126 0.77 7.27 -5.20
C ILE A 126 -0.18 8.47 -5.33
N SER A 127 -0.21 9.13 -6.49
CA SER A 127 -1.14 10.25 -6.73
C SER A 127 -2.51 9.76 -7.21
N LYS A 128 -3.53 10.63 -7.17
CA LYS A 128 -4.88 10.33 -7.70
C LYS A 128 -4.82 9.92 -9.16
N GLU A 129 -3.99 10.59 -9.95
CA GLU A 129 -3.82 10.36 -11.39
C GLU A 129 -3.19 8.99 -11.66
N VAL A 130 -2.10 8.65 -10.95
CA VAL A 130 -1.45 7.33 -11.07
C VAL A 130 -2.42 6.21 -10.64
N ARG A 131 -3.19 6.44 -9.58
CA ARG A 131 -4.23 5.51 -9.12
C ARG A 131 -5.32 5.33 -10.19
N ASP A 132 -5.87 6.42 -10.72
CA ASP A 132 -6.93 6.41 -11.73
C ASP A 132 -6.47 5.73 -13.04
N GLU A 133 -5.26 6.04 -13.52
CA GLU A 133 -4.63 5.36 -14.66
C GLU A 133 -4.46 3.86 -14.43
N CYS A 134 -4.04 3.46 -13.22
CA CYS A 134 -3.91 2.05 -12.85
C CYS A 134 -5.27 1.33 -12.77
N ILE A 135 -6.29 1.94 -12.15
CA ILE A 135 -7.65 1.40 -12.07
C ILE A 135 -8.22 1.21 -13.48
N GLN A 136 -8.05 2.20 -14.37
CA GLN A 136 -8.50 2.12 -15.75
C GLN A 136 -7.80 1.00 -16.54
N ALA A 137 -6.47 0.90 -16.45
CA ALA A 137 -5.70 -0.12 -17.17
C ALA A 137 -5.98 -1.55 -16.67
N LEU A 138 -6.29 -1.73 -15.37
CA LEU A 138 -6.69 -3.03 -14.81
C LEU A 138 -8.07 -3.49 -15.33
N ARG A 139 -9.02 -2.55 -15.51
CA ARG A 139 -10.40 -2.82 -15.97
C ARG A 139 -10.48 -3.33 -17.42
N GLU A 140 -9.40 -3.27 -18.20
CA GLU A 140 -9.35 -3.81 -19.56
C GLU A 140 -9.27 -5.36 -19.60
N PHE A 141 -9.08 -6.03 -18.46
CA PHE A 141 -8.85 -7.48 -18.38
C PHE A 141 -10.06 -8.24 -17.79
N ALA A 142 -10.69 -9.11 -18.58
CA ALA A 142 -11.90 -9.86 -18.18
C ALA A 142 -11.75 -10.87 -17.01
N ASN A 143 -10.52 -11.17 -16.56
CA ASN A 143 -10.23 -11.96 -15.35
C ASN A 143 -9.64 -11.10 -14.21
N VAL A 144 -9.92 -9.79 -14.23
CA VAL A 144 -9.48 -8.81 -13.23
C VAL A 144 -10.69 -8.03 -12.73
N ASP A 145 -10.95 -8.10 -11.42
CA ASP A 145 -11.73 -7.11 -10.70
C ASP A 145 -10.79 -6.06 -10.08
N VAL A 146 -11.33 -4.86 -9.90
CA VAL A 146 -10.73 -3.80 -9.08
C VAL A 146 -11.70 -3.45 -7.96
N ILE A 147 -11.18 -3.22 -6.76
CA ILE A 147 -11.90 -2.69 -5.60
C ILE A 147 -11.00 -1.69 -4.85
N VAL A 148 -11.59 -0.62 -4.34
CA VAL A 148 -10.93 0.30 -3.39
C VAL A 148 -11.48 0.04 -2.00
N ALA A 149 -10.59 -0.21 -1.03
CA ALA A 149 -10.97 -0.42 0.37
C ALA A 149 -11.58 0.88 0.95
N PRO A 150 -12.47 0.80 1.96
CA PRO A 150 -12.98 2.00 2.64
C PRO A 150 -11.88 2.84 3.30
N TYR A 151 -10.83 2.15 3.74
CA TYR A 151 -9.63 2.66 4.41
C TYR A 151 -8.38 1.92 3.88
N GLU A 152 -7.77 1.01 4.65
CA GLU A 152 -6.55 0.30 4.24
C GLU A 152 -6.82 -0.98 3.44
N ALA A 153 -5.99 -1.24 2.43
CA ALA A 153 -6.04 -2.47 1.65
C ALA A 153 -5.79 -3.73 2.52
N ASP A 154 -4.96 -3.64 3.57
CA ASP A 154 -4.59 -4.78 4.44
C ASP A 154 -5.81 -5.45 5.10
N ALA A 155 -6.79 -4.64 5.53
CA ALA A 155 -8.04 -5.13 6.13
C ALA A 155 -8.95 -5.77 5.08
N GLU A 156 -9.10 -5.12 3.91
CA GLU A 156 -9.94 -5.60 2.81
C GLU A 156 -9.39 -6.90 2.20
N LEU A 157 -8.08 -7.00 2.01
CA LEU A 157 -7.39 -8.23 1.60
C LEU A 157 -7.64 -9.38 2.59
N THR A 158 -7.64 -9.08 3.90
CA THR A 158 -7.95 -10.05 4.94
C THR A 158 -9.43 -10.47 4.90
N PHE A 159 -10.34 -9.52 4.70
CA PHE A 159 -11.78 -9.79 4.60
C PHE A 159 -12.10 -10.71 3.42
N LEU A 160 -11.55 -10.42 2.23
CA LEU A 160 -11.78 -11.20 1.02
C LEU A 160 -11.28 -12.65 1.16
N VAL A 161 -10.11 -12.87 1.78
CA VAL A 161 -9.57 -14.23 2.00
C VAL A 161 -10.37 -14.99 3.06
N ASN A 162 -10.62 -14.38 4.21
CA ASN A 162 -11.29 -15.06 5.33
C ASN A 162 -12.80 -15.27 5.04
N SER A 163 -13.44 -14.41 4.23
CA SER A 163 -14.79 -14.63 3.67
C SER A 163 -14.83 -15.65 2.52
N ASN A 164 -13.68 -16.21 2.13
CA ASN A 164 -13.51 -17.12 0.99
C ASN A 164 -13.95 -16.56 -0.39
N LEU A 165 -13.96 -15.23 -0.53
CA LEU A 165 -14.08 -14.54 -1.83
C LEU A 165 -12.75 -14.61 -2.62
N ALA A 166 -11.62 -14.72 -1.91
CA ALA A 166 -10.31 -15.02 -2.46
C ALA A 166 -9.69 -16.25 -1.77
N HIS A 167 -8.78 -16.93 -2.48
CA HIS A 167 -8.02 -18.06 -1.94
C HIS A 167 -6.83 -17.61 -1.09
N ALA A 168 -6.12 -16.56 -1.52
CA ALA A 168 -5.02 -15.97 -0.78
C ALA A 168 -4.83 -14.49 -1.17
N ALA A 169 -4.19 -13.72 -0.29
CA ALA A 169 -3.82 -12.32 -0.53
C ALA A 169 -2.36 -12.20 -0.99
N VAL A 170 -2.06 -11.37 -1.99
CA VAL A 170 -0.72 -11.15 -2.54
C VAL A 170 -0.21 -9.78 -2.12
N THR A 171 0.91 -9.71 -1.38
CA THR A 171 1.48 -8.44 -0.87
C THR A 171 3.01 -8.53 -0.62
N ILE A 172 3.62 -7.43 -0.18
CA ILE A 172 4.92 -7.39 0.50
C ILE A 172 4.82 -6.86 1.95
N ASP A 173 3.61 -6.65 2.49
CA ASP A 173 3.38 -6.20 3.86
C ASP A 173 3.04 -7.36 4.83
N SER A 174 3.75 -7.42 5.96
CA SER A 174 3.57 -8.46 6.97
C SER A 174 2.30 -8.29 7.80
N ASP A 175 1.65 -7.14 7.75
CA ASP A 175 0.58 -6.76 8.69
C ASP A 175 -0.70 -7.57 8.50
N LEU A 176 -0.92 -8.17 7.31
CA LEU A 176 -1.98 -9.16 7.07
C LEU A 176 -1.92 -10.35 8.05
N LEU A 177 -0.74 -10.71 8.56
CA LEU A 177 -0.62 -11.76 9.59
C LEU A 177 -1.03 -11.25 10.99
N ALA A 178 -0.99 -9.95 11.27
CA ALA A 178 -1.56 -9.37 12.48
C ALA A 178 -3.08 -9.15 12.36
N PHE A 179 -3.58 -8.83 11.16
CA PHE A 179 -5.02 -8.88 10.84
C PHE A 179 -5.60 -10.31 10.93
N GLY A 180 -4.78 -11.35 10.74
CA GLY A 180 -5.20 -12.74 10.81
C GLY A 180 -5.71 -13.30 9.47
N CYS A 181 -5.17 -12.82 8.35
CA CYS A 181 -5.43 -13.39 7.03
C CYS A 181 -4.95 -14.85 6.97
N GLU A 182 -5.85 -15.76 6.59
CA GLU A 182 -5.56 -17.20 6.63
C GLU A 182 -4.42 -17.62 5.70
N ARG A 183 -4.30 -16.98 4.53
CA ARG A 183 -3.50 -17.47 3.39
C ARG A 183 -2.88 -16.27 2.68
N VAL A 184 -1.55 -16.11 2.80
CA VAL A 184 -0.82 -14.94 2.27
C VAL A 184 0.34 -15.37 1.39
N ILE A 185 0.40 -14.75 0.20
CA ILE A 185 1.46 -14.88 -0.81
C ILE A 185 2.35 -13.64 -0.72
N TYR A 186 3.62 -13.86 -0.40
CA TYR A 186 4.64 -12.86 -0.24
C TYR A 186 5.56 -12.75 -1.45
N ASN A 187 6.00 -11.52 -1.73
CA ASN A 187 7.11 -11.22 -2.64
C ASN A 187 6.98 -11.84 -4.05
N LEU A 188 5.77 -11.85 -4.62
CA LEU A 188 5.56 -12.28 -6.02
C LEU A 188 6.51 -11.53 -6.97
N ASN A 189 7.36 -12.31 -7.63
CA ASN A 189 8.35 -11.86 -8.59
C ASN A 189 7.78 -11.96 -10.01
N VAL A 190 7.73 -10.82 -10.69
CA VAL A 190 7.07 -10.65 -11.99
C VAL A 190 7.90 -11.19 -13.16
N ASP A 191 9.18 -11.51 -12.94
CA ASP A 191 10.10 -12.00 -13.96
C ASP A 191 10.18 -13.53 -14.04
N ASN A 192 10.01 -14.23 -12.91
CA ASN A 192 10.07 -15.71 -12.84
C ASN A 192 8.79 -16.37 -12.31
N ALA A 193 7.76 -15.59 -11.95
CA ALA A 193 6.49 -16.02 -11.37
C ALA A 193 6.63 -16.87 -10.08
N LEU A 194 7.76 -16.75 -9.37
CA LEU A 194 7.94 -17.33 -8.03
C LEU A 194 7.45 -16.37 -6.95
N CYS A 195 7.00 -16.95 -5.85
CA CYS A 195 6.56 -16.26 -4.65
C CYS A 195 6.84 -17.12 -3.41
N GLU A 196 6.54 -16.58 -2.24
CA GLU A 196 6.59 -17.29 -0.96
C GLU A 196 5.16 -17.40 -0.42
N TYR A 197 4.82 -18.49 0.27
CA TYR A 197 3.46 -18.74 0.73
C TYR A 197 3.43 -19.11 2.22
N ILE A 198 2.56 -18.43 2.98
CA ILE A 198 2.29 -18.70 4.38
C ILE A 198 0.80 -19.02 4.53
N GLU A 199 0.51 -20.10 5.23
CA GLU A 199 -0.83 -20.42 5.73
C GLU A 199 -0.83 -20.25 7.25
N PHE A 200 -1.84 -19.57 7.79
CA PHE A 200 -1.85 -19.09 9.17
C PHE A 200 -1.73 -20.21 10.19
N GLN A 201 -2.37 -21.36 9.94
CA GLN A 201 -2.32 -22.53 10.82
C GLN A 201 -0.92 -23.14 10.96
N ASN A 202 0.00 -22.89 10.02
CA ASN A 202 1.39 -23.35 10.09
C ASN A 202 2.28 -22.43 10.94
N ILE A 203 1.82 -21.20 11.26
CA ILE A 203 2.59 -20.23 12.05
C ILE A 203 2.85 -20.73 13.48
N ARG A 204 1.98 -21.60 14.02
CA ARG A 204 2.17 -22.24 15.34
C ARG A 204 3.54 -22.93 15.48
N ASP A 205 4.07 -23.51 14.40
CA ASP A 205 5.31 -24.31 14.43
C ASP A 205 6.58 -23.44 14.60
N CYS A 206 6.43 -22.11 14.48
CA CYS A 206 7.43 -21.09 14.78
C CYS A 206 7.58 -20.80 16.30
N PHE A 207 6.55 -21.16 17.09
CA PHE A 207 6.50 -20.99 18.53
C PHE A 207 7.13 -22.19 19.27
N SER A 208 7.49 -21.97 20.52
CA SER A 208 7.85 -23.02 21.48
C SER A 208 6.67 -23.91 21.85
N SER A 209 6.95 -25.16 22.21
CA SER A 209 5.96 -26.21 22.51
C SER A 209 4.91 -25.83 23.57
N ARG A 210 5.25 -24.93 24.52
CA ARG A 210 4.30 -24.42 25.52
C ARG A 210 3.21 -23.52 24.92
N LEU A 211 3.49 -22.83 23.81
CA LEU A 211 2.54 -21.94 23.13
C LEU A 211 1.95 -22.53 21.85
N GLN A 212 2.56 -23.57 21.26
CA GLN A 212 2.03 -24.28 20.09
C GLN A 212 0.58 -24.77 20.28
N SER A 213 0.27 -25.33 21.46
CA SER A 213 -1.08 -25.82 21.80
C SER A 213 -2.08 -24.72 22.15
N THR A 214 -1.62 -23.51 22.43
CA THR A 214 -2.46 -22.33 22.76
C THR A 214 -2.30 -21.22 21.72
N PHE A 215 -1.86 -21.56 20.50
CA PHE A 215 -1.64 -20.58 19.43
C PHE A 215 -2.97 -20.19 18.79
N ASN A 216 -3.22 -18.89 18.70
CA ASN A 216 -4.35 -18.30 17.97
C ASN A 216 -3.92 -16.97 17.33
N SER A 217 -4.82 -16.37 16.54
CA SER A 217 -4.58 -15.07 15.89
C SER A 217 -4.30 -13.95 16.91
N ASP A 218 -4.98 -13.94 18.05
CA ASP A 218 -4.80 -12.95 19.11
C ASP A 218 -3.38 -12.94 19.66
N LEU A 219 -2.80 -14.12 19.95
CA LEU A 219 -1.44 -14.24 20.45
C LEU A 219 -0.42 -13.63 19.48
N LEU A 220 -0.55 -13.89 18.17
CA LEU A 220 0.33 -13.31 17.16
C LEU A 220 0.11 -11.79 17.07
N ARG A 221 -1.15 -11.34 16.97
CA ARG A 221 -1.52 -9.92 16.88
C ARG A 221 -1.03 -9.11 18.09
N TYR A 222 -1.18 -9.64 19.30
CA TYR A 222 -0.66 -9.03 20.53
C TYR A 222 0.87 -8.93 20.52
N MET A 223 1.57 -9.95 20.01
CA MET A 223 3.03 -9.91 19.86
C MET A 223 3.47 -8.88 18.81
N CYS A 224 2.70 -8.69 17.74
CA CYS A 224 2.91 -7.66 16.73
C CYS A 224 2.70 -6.24 17.28
N ILE A 225 1.60 -5.98 18.00
CA ILE A 225 1.34 -4.69 18.65
C ILE A 225 2.44 -4.39 19.69
N PHE A 226 2.90 -5.40 20.44
CA PHE A 226 4.04 -5.25 21.34
C PHE A 226 5.36 -4.93 20.61
N ARG A 227 5.59 -5.50 19.43
CA ARG A 227 6.79 -5.26 18.59
C ARG A 227 6.82 -3.85 18.00
N GLY A 228 5.64 -3.26 17.78
CA GLY A 228 5.40 -2.00 17.10
C GLY A 228 4.82 -2.20 15.70
N CYS A 229 3.75 -1.47 15.40
CA CYS A 229 2.97 -1.48 14.15
C CYS A 229 2.55 -0.05 13.76
N ASP A 230 1.91 0.13 12.60
CA ASP A 230 1.54 1.45 12.10
C ASP A 230 0.56 2.23 13.02
N TYR A 231 -0.24 1.55 13.83
CA TYR A 231 -1.18 2.16 14.79
C TYR A 231 -0.59 2.44 16.19
N PHE A 232 0.51 1.77 16.56
CA PHE A 232 1.06 1.82 17.92
C PHE A 232 2.56 1.53 17.95
N LYS A 233 3.32 2.38 18.64
CA LYS A 233 4.79 2.36 18.70
C LYS A 233 5.38 1.06 19.28
N GLY A 234 4.57 0.25 19.97
CA GLY A 234 5.01 -0.93 20.69
C GLY A 234 5.85 -0.60 21.93
N LEU A 235 6.48 -1.61 22.51
CA LEU A 235 7.30 -1.48 23.72
C LEU A 235 8.79 -1.62 23.38
N LYS A 236 9.59 -0.61 23.74
CA LYS A 236 11.04 -0.61 23.50
C LYS A 236 11.71 -1.81 24.18
N GLY A 237 12.34 -2.67 23.38
CA GLY A 237 12.99 -3.92 23.83
C GLY A 237 12.12 -5.18 23.74
N MET A 238 10.83 -5.06 23.41
CA MET A 238 9.90 -6.19 23.27
C MET A 238 9.99 -6.82 21.86
N ALA A 239 11.10 -7.50 21.59
CA ALA A 239 11.23 -8.35 20.40
C ALA A 239 10.33 -9.60 20.49
N PHE A 240 10.00 -10.23 19.36
CA PHE A 240 9.10 -11.40 19.33
C PHE A 240 9.50 -12.53 20.29
N LYS A 241 10.79 -12.89 20.37
CA LYS A 241 11.28 -13.93 21.31
C LYS A 241 11.27 -13.48 22.78
N THR A 242 11.09 -12.19 23.07
CA THR A 242 10.79 -11.65 24.42
C THR A 242 9.30 -11.73 24.72
N ALA A 243 8.45 -11.33 23.77
CA ALA A 243 7.00 -11.39 23.89
C ALA A 243 6.50 -12.86 24.00
N GLU A 244 7.12 -13.79 23.28
CA GLU A 244 6.88 -15.22 23.41
C GLU A 244 7.24 -15.73 24.83
N LYS A 245 8.42 -15.34 25.36
CA LYS A 245 8.84 -15.66 26.74
C LYS A 245 7.94 -15.02 27.82
N PHE A 246 7.23 -13.94 27.48
CA PHE A 246 6.23 -13.31 28.33
C PHE A 246 4.90 -14.10 28.29
N PHE A 247 4.31 -14.33 27.12
CA PHE A 247 3.02 -15.03 26.99
C PHE A 247 3.08 -16.52 27.35
N SER A 248 4.26 -17.13 27.37
CA SER A 248 4.53 -18.49 27.89
C SER A 248 4.64 -18.57 29.43
N ARG A 249 4.47 -17.44 30.13
CA ARG A 249 4.45 -17.32 31.60
C ARG A 249 3.14 -16.77 32.15
N ILE A 250 2.37 -16.04 31.33
CA ILE A 250 1.07 -15.48 31.70
C ILE A 250 -0.02 -16.28 30.99
N SER A 251 -1.03 -16.77 31.71
CA SER A 251 -2.16 -17.51 31.10
C SER A 251 -3.30 -16.59 30.65
N ASN A 252 -3.53 -15.48 31.36
CA ASN A 252 -4.57 -14.51 31.00
C ASN A 252 -4.22 -13.79 29.68
N ARG A 253 -5.22 -13.53 28.84
CA ARG A 253 -5.10 -12.93 27.50
C ARG A 253 -5.80 -11.57 27.36
N ASP A 254 -6.44 -11.05 28.40
CA ASP A 254 -6.93 -9.66 28.45
C ASP A 254 -5.75 -8.68 28.54
N PRO A 255 -5.59 -7.73 27.60
CA PRO A 255 -4.57 -6.68 27.66
C PRO A 255 -4.58 -5.89 28.97
N VAL A 256 -5.76 -5.55 29.49
CA VAL A 256 -5.94 -4.77 30.74
C VAL A 256 -5.41 -5.52 31.96
N VAL A 257 -5.31 -6.86 31.88
CA VAL A 257 -4.68 -7.71 32.89
C VAL A 257 -3.20 -7.93 32.57
N PHE A 258 -2.84 -8.42 31.37
CA PHE A 258 -1.47 -8.87 31.11
C PHE A 258 -0.46 -7.72 31.08
N ILE A 259 -0.83 -6.51 30.63
CA ILE A 259 0.12 -5.37 30.54
C ILE A 259 0.72 -5.03 31.91
N LYS A 260 -0.06 -5.16 32.99
CA LYS A 260 0.38 -4.95 34.38
C LYS A 260 1.53 -5.89 34.80
N PHE A 261 1.61 -7.09 34.22
CA PHE A 261 2.66 -8.08 34.53
C PHE A 261 3.94 -7.89 33.70
N VAL A 262 3.91 -7.11 32.61
CA VAL A 262 5.05 -6.95 31.69
C VAL A 262 6.33 -6.54 32.42
N LYS A 263 6.25 -5.54 33.32
CA LYS A 263 7.40 -5.05 34.10
C LYS A 263 7.99 -6.16 34.97
N THR A 264 7.16 -6.88 35.71
CA THR A 264 7.56 -7.97 36.61
C THR A 264 8.15 -9.16 35.84
N THR A 265 7.57 -9.53 34.70
CA THR A 265 7.95 -10.74 33.95
C THR A 265 9.13 -10.52 32.99
N THR A 266 9.33 -9.30 32.48
CA THR A 266 10.35 -8.99 31.44
C THR A 266 11.43 -8.00 31.88
N LYS A 267 11.24 -7.29 32.99
CA LYS A 267 12.05 -6.13 33.44
C LYS A 267 11.99 -4.89 32.52
N LEU A 268 11.19 -4.90 31.45
CA LEU A 268 10.97 -3.72 30.60
C LEU A 268 10.06 -2.71 31.32
N ASN A 269 10.37 -1.41 31.22
CA ASN A 269 9.51 -0.36 31.74
C ASN A 269 8.44 0.02 30.71
N VAL A 270 7.17 -0.02 31.12
CA VAL A 270 6.01 0.27 30.24
C VAL A 270 5.76 1.78 30.10
N GLY A 271 6.18 2.59 31.09
CA GLY A 271 5.79 4.00 31.19
C GLY A 271 4.49 4.13 32.00
N ASP A 272 3.58 4.99 31.55
CA ASP A 272 2.21 5.00 32.06
C ASP A 272 1.49 3.72 31.61
N ILE A 273 0.94 2.97 32.57
CA ILE A 273 0.30 1.68 32.31
C ILE A 273 -1.07 1.88 31.65
N ASN A 274 -1.78 2.97 31.95
CA ASN A 274 -3.10 3.25 31.42
C ASN A 274 -2.98 3.75 29.98
N GLU A 275 -2.15 4.76 29.71
CA GLU A 275 -1.91 5.27 28.34
C GLU A 275 -1.42 4.15 27.40
N PHE A 276 -0.50 3.31 27.88
CA PHE A 276 -0.02 2.16 27.12
C PHE A 276 -1.12 1.12 26.88
N THR A 277 -1.99 0.85 27.87
CA THR A 277 -3.11 -0.08 27.73
C THR A 277 -4.13 0.43 26.71
N ASP A 278 -4.52 1.70 26.80
CA ASP A 278 -5.50 2.32 25.88
C ASP A 278 -4.96 2.35 24.44
N GLY A 279 -3.68 2.67 24.27
CA GLY A 279 -2.99 2.60 22.98
C GLY A 279 -2.93 1.18 22.41
N PHE A 280 -2.66 0.17 23.25
CA PHE A 280 -2.62 -1.23 22.86
C PHE A 280 -4.00 -1.76 22.48
N VAL A 281 -5.04 -1.45 23.28
CA VAL A 281 -6.43 -1.84 23.02
C VAL A 281 -6.95 -1.17 21.75
N ARG A 282 -6.68 0.13 21.55
CA ARG A 282 -7.01 0.84 20.30
C ARG A 282 -6.37 0.18 19.07
N ALA A 283 -5.10 -0.23 19.15
CA ALA A 283 -4.43 -0.91 18.06
C ALA A 283 -5.00 -2.31 17.80
N ASN A 284 -5.28 -3.09 18.85
CA ASN A 284 -5.97 -4.39 18.72
C ASN A 284 -7.34 -4.24 18.06
N ASN A 285 -8.13 -3.26 18.49
CA ASN A 285 -9.44 -2.99 17.93
C ASN A 285 -9.35 -2.49 16.48
N THR A 286 -8.29 -1.77 16.11
CA THR A 286 -8.05 -1.35 14.71
C THR A 286 -7.78 -2.56 13.81
N PHE A 287 -6.92 -3.50 14.24
CA PHE A 287 -6.70 -4.76 13.51
C PHE A 287 -7.94 -5.67 13.45
N LEU A 288 -8.82 -5.64 14.46
CA LEU A 288 -10.02 -6.50 14.48
C LEU A 288 -11.21 -5.90 13.72
N TYR A 289 -11.41 -4.58 13.80
CA TYR A 289 -12.69 -3.93 13.48
C TYR A 289 -12.56 -2.78 12.48
N GLN A 290 -11.43 -2.66 11.77
CA GLN A 290 -11.34 -1.71 10.65
C GLN A 290 -12.45 -1.97 9.62
N ILE A 291 -13.02 -0.88 9.10
CA ILE A 291 -14.15 -0.94 8.16
C ILE A 291 -13.66 -1.40 6.78
N VAL A 292 -14.29 -2.48 6.29
CA VAL A 292 -14.13 -3.11 4.97
C VAL A 292 -15.44 -3.04 4.19
N TYR A 293 -15.44 -3.33 2.89
CA TYR A 293 -16.61 -3.32 2.01
C TYR A 293 -16.88 -4.72 1.46
N ASP A 294 -18.09 -5.24 1.68
CA ASP A 294 -18.47 -6.54 1.12
C ASP A 294 -19.19 -6.37 -0.22
N PRO A 295 -18.61 -6.87 -1.34
CA PRO A 295 -19.21 -6.74 -2.65
C PRO A 295 -20.50 -7.55 -2.81
N ARG A 296 -20.82 -8.50 -1.91
CA ARG A 296 -22.06 -9.30 -1.97
C ARG A 296 -23.30 -8.52 -1.57
N ASP A 297 -23.22 -7.71 -0.51
CA ASP A 297 -24.33 -6.91 0.02
C ASP A 297 -24.20 -5.40 -0.26
N GLY A 298 -23.05 -4.98 -0.80
CA GLY A 298 -22.77 -3.60 -1.21
C GLY A 298 -22.51 -2.64 -0.05
N GLN A 299 -22.14 -3.14 1.12
CA GLN A 299 -22.10 -2.36 2.37
C GLN A 299 -20.74 -2.35 3.06
N GLN A 300 -20.49 -1.26 3.79
CA GLN A 300 -19.35 -1.11 4.68
C GLN A 300 -19.66 -1.68 6.07
N LYS A 301 -18.74 -2.47 6.64
CA LYS A 301 -18.88 -3.13 7.95
C LYS A 301 -17.50 -3.45 8.55
N PRO A 302 -17.37 -3.70 9.87
CA PRO A 302 -16.08 -4.08 10.46
C PRO A 302 -15.58 -5.43 9.91
N LEU A 303 -14.26 -5.57 9.80
CA LEU A 303 -13.56 -6.78 9.34
C LEU A 303 -14.01 -8.06 10.08
N ASN A 304 -14.16 -7.98 11.40
CA ASN A 304 -14.74 -9.03 12.24
C ASN A 304 -16.02 -8.50 12.91
N SER A 305 -16.97 -9.38 13.22
CA SER A 305 -18.13 -9.04 14.05
C SER A 305 -17.68 -8.57 15.45
N TYR A 306 -18.31 -7.52 15.97
CA TYR A 306 -18.05 -7.04 17.33
C TYR A 306 -18.38 -8.13 18.37
N SER A 307 -17.53 -8.28 19.38
CA SER A 307 -17.79 -9.23 20.48
C SER A 307 -18.93 -8.74 21.38
N SER A 308 -19.62 -9.68 22.05
CA SER A 308 -20.76 -9.35 22.93
C SER A 308 -20.36 -8.39 24.06
N GLU A 309 -19.13 -8.46 24.57
CA GLU A 309 -18.63 -7.57 25.61
C GLU A 309 -18.40 -6.14 25.09
N LEU A 310 -18.04 -5.98 23.81
CA LEU A 310 -17.93 -4.66 23.18
C LEU A 310 -19.31 -4.08 22.89
N LEU A 311 -20.27 -4.90 22.44
CA LEU A 311 -21.65 -4.47 22.26
C LEU A 311 -22.27 -4.03 23.60
N GLN A 312 -22.14 -4.82 24.67
CA GLN A 312 -22.63 -4.49 26.01
C GLN A 312 -21.97 -3.25 26.62
N ARG A 313 -20.66 -3.04 26.41
CA ARG A 313 -19.97 -1.80 26.82
C ARG A 313 -20.44 -0.56 26.06
N ASN A 314 -21.13 -0.76 24.93
CA ASN A 314 -21.70 0.28 24.09
C ASN A 314 -23.24 0.36 24.19
N GLU A 315 -23.90 -0.42 25.05
CA GLU A 315 -25.36 -0.34 25.21
C GLU A 315 -25.72 1.04 25.78
N GLY A 316 -26.48 1.82 25.00
CA GLY A 316 -26.72 3.25 25.25
C GLY A 316 -25.85 4.21 24.43
N HIS A 317 -24.99 3.71 23.53
CA HIS A 317 -24.32 4.48 22.48
C HIS A 317 -24.64 3.86 21.12
N ASP A 318 -25.55 4.50 20.38
CA ASP A 318 -25.99 3.98 19.08
C ASP A 318 -24.86 4.02 18.05
N ASN A 319 -24.63 2.88 17.38
CA ASN A 319 -23.70 2.77 16.26
C ASN A 319 -24.39 2.99 14.90
N SER A 320 -25.69 3.32 14.87
CA SER A 320 -26.32 3.95 13.72
C SER A 320 -25.76 5.37 13.55
N VAL A 321 -25.13 5.62 12.40
CA VAL A 321 -24.25 6.77 12.21
C VAL A 321 -25.05 8.02 11.85
N SER A 322 -25.36 8.84 12.85
CA SER A 322 -26.04 10.15 12.69
C SER A 322 -25.23 11.36 13.15
N SER A 323 -24.16 11.19 13.93
CA SER A 323 -23.24 12.27 14.33
C SER A 323 -21.80 11.78 14.47
N LEU A 324 -20.83 12.67 14.20
CA LEU A 324 -19.45 12.27 13.90
C LEU A 324 -18.53 12.19 15.14
N GLU A 325 -18.85 12.86 16.25
CA GLU A 325 -17.88 13.14 17.33
C GLU A 325 -18.34 12.73 18.75
N SER A 326 -19.41 11.94 18.91
CA SER A 326 -19.97 11.67 20.26
C SER A 326 -20.64 10.30 20.50
N GLY A 327 -20.58 9.34 19.57
CA GLY A 327 -21.26 8.04 19.70
C GLY A 327 -20.34 6.81 19.65
N ASN A 328 -19.63 6.61 18.54
CA ASN A 328 -18.94 5.36 18.25
C ASN A 328 -17.56 5.24 18.94
N CYS A 329 -17.40 4.28 19.85
CA CYS A 329 -16.14 4.05 20.59
C CYS A 329 -14.99 3.48 19.74
N LEU A 330 -15.26 3.12 18.48
CA LEU A 330 -14.33 2.58 17.49
C LEU A 330 -14.12 3.53 16.30
N TRP A 331 -14.49 4.82 16.40
CA TRP A 331 -14.33 5.84 15.33
C TRP A 331 -12.94 5.84 14.66
N TYR A 332 -11.89 5.49 15.42
CA TYR A 332 -10.51 5.42 14.94
C TYR A 332 -10.21 4.26 13.98
N ALA A 333 -11.07 3.23 13.98
CA ALA A 333 -11.06 2.10 13.05
C ALA A 333 -11.87 2.37 11.76
N GLY A 334 -12.52 3.54 11.69
CA GLY A 334 -13.22 4.02 10.49
C GLY A 334 -14.72 4.23 10.70
N GLN A 335 -15.30 5.04 9.81
CA GLN A 335 -16.72 5.35 9.76
C GLN A 335 -17.36 4.65 8.55
N VAL A 336 -18.42 3.87 8.82
CA VAL A 336 -19.32 3.32 7.80
C VAL A 336 -20.06 4.46 7.11
N LEU A 337 -20.01 4.49 5.77
CA LEU A 337 -20.77 5.44 4.95
C LEU A 337 -22.06 4.82 4.38
N PRO A 338 -23.06 5.65 4.02
CA PRO A 338 -24.28 5.21 3.34
C PRO A 338 -24.00 4.28 2.15
N PRO A 339 -24.80 3.21 1.91
CA PRO A 339 -24.47 2.17 0.94
C PRO A 339 -24.24 2.65 -0.51
N ASN A 340 -24.98 3.69 -0.94
CA ASN A 340 -24.81 4.33 -2.24
C ASN A 340 -23.41 4.97 -2.40
N ILE A 341 -22.94 5.71 -1.40
CA ILE A 341 -21.61 6.33 -1.40
C ILE A 341 -20.54 5.23 -1.25
N SER A 342 -20.74 4.29 -0.32
CA SER A 342 -19.85 3.15 -0.09
C SER A 342 -19.58 2.35 -1.37
N ARG A 343 -20.62 2.04 -2.15
CA ARG A 343 -20.50 1.35 -3.44
C ARG A 343 -19.72 2.16 -4.47
N LEU A 344 -19.99 3.47 -4.61
CA LEU A 344 -19.29 4.32 -5.58
C LEU A 344 -17.80 4.53 -5.23
N LEU A 345 -17.47 4.61 -3.94
CA LEU A 345 -16.10 4.60 -3.45
C LEU A 345 -15.40 3.27 -3.74
N ALA A 346 -16.03 2.14 -3.42
CA ALA A 346 -15.47 0.80 -3.65
C ALA A 346 -15.19 0.50 -5.14
N ILE A 347 -15.99 1.10 -6.03
CA ILE A 347 -15.78 1.08 -7.49
C ILE A 347 -14.57 1.94 -7.92
N GLY A 348 -14.18 2.94 -7.12
CA GLY A 348 -12.97 3.76 -7.32
C GLY A 348 -13.20 5.24 -7.62
N ASN A 349 -14.41 5.77 -7.44
CA ASN A 349 -14.66 7.21 -7.49
C ASN A 349 -14.19 7.87 -6.18
N ASP A 350 -13.83 9.16 -6.21
CA ASP A 350 -13.52 9.91 -4.98
C ASP A 350 -14.76 10.53 -4.34
N TYR A 351 -14.66 10.79 -3.03
CA TYR A 351 -15.79 11.26 -2.21
C TYR A 351 -16.38 12.59 -2.71
N GLU A 352 -15.54 13.61 -2.96
CA GLU A 352 -16.00 14.92 -3.46
C GLU A 352 -16.63 14.78 -4.87
N GLU A 353 -16.01 13.96 -5.74
CA GLU A 353 -16.52 13.70 -7.10
C GLU A 353 -17.88 12.98 -7.08
N ILE A 354 -18.16 12.16 -6.05
CA ILE A 354 -19.49 11.57 -5.82
C ILE A 354 -20.51 12.63 -5.39
N LEU A 355 -20.14 13.55 -4.50
CA LEU A 355 -21.04 14.62 -4.05
C LEU A 355 -21.41 15.60 -5.18
N GLU A 356 -20.47 15.86 -6.10
CA GLU A 356 -20.69 16.66 -7.31
C GLU A 356 -21.38 15.87 -8.46
N ASN A 357 -21.68 14.57 -8.26
CA ASN A 357 -22.19 13.64 -9.28
C ASN A 357 -21.29 13.54 -10.54
N ASN A 358 -19.99 13.78 -10.37
CA ASN A 358 -18.94 13.78 -11.40
C ASN A 358 -18.22 12.41 -11.47
N LEU A 359 -19.00 11.35 -11.72
CA LEU A 359 -18.53 9.97 -11.58
C LEU A 359 -17.57 9.55 -12.70
N ARG A 360 -16.31 9.24 -12.34
CA ARG A 360 -15.28 8.71 -13.27
C ARG A 360 -15.52 7.25 -13.65
N PHE A 361 -15.98 6.44 -12.69
CA PHE A 361 -16.04 4.98 -12.80
C PHE A 361 -17.44 4.46 -12.53
N THR A 362 -18.03 3.79 -13.52
CA THR A 362 -19.29 3.04 -13.38
C THR A 362 -19.05 1.66 -12.75
N THR A 363 -20.14 1.03 -12.28
CA THR A 363 -20.11 -0.37 -11.78
C THR A 363 -19.59 -1.30 -12.89
N PRO A 364 -18.53 -2.10 -12.66
CA PRO A 364 -18.08 -3.07 -13.64
C PRO A 364 -19.18 -4.09 -13.97
N HIS A 365 -19.45 -4.32 -15.26
CA HIS A 365 -20.40 -5.33 -15.70
C HIS A 365 -19.62 -6.61 -16.05
N SER A 366 -19.74 -7.65 -15.22
CA SER A 366 -18.99 -8.89 -15.40
C SER A 366 -19.88 -10.12 -15.36
N ASN A 367 -19.86 -10.88 -16.46
CA ASN A 367 -20.53 -12.18 -16.57
C ASN A 367 -19.68 -13.34 -16.00
N SER A 368 -18.47 -13.05 -15.50
CA SER A 368 -17.58 -14.06 -14.93
C SER A 368 -18.10 -14.57 -13.59
N HIS A 369 -18.27 -15.88 -13.45
CA HIS A 369 -18.67 -16.51 -12.18
C HIS A 369 -17.64 -16.31 -11.04
N ARG A 370 -16.41 -15.87 -11.36
CA ARG A 370 -15.35 -15.55 -10.39
C ARG A 370 -15.35 -14.07 -9.96
N SER A 371 -16.12 -13.21 -10.63
CA SER A 371 -16.08 -11.76 -10.40
C SER A 371 -16.90 -11.33 -9.18
N ILE A 372 -16.30 -10.48 -8.34
CA ILE A 372 -16.99 -9.88 -7.18
C ILE A 372 -18.14 -8.94 -7.59
N TRP A 373 -18.13 -8.42 -8.82
CA TRP A 373 -19.13 -7.49 -9.32
C TRP A 373 -20.37 -8.18 -9.92
N ARG A 374 -20.39 -9.52 -9.96
CA ARG A 374 -21.46 -10.33 -10.61
C ARG A 374 -22.82 -10.23 -9.94
N GLU A 375 -22.87 -10.23 -8.61
CA GLU A 375 -24.13 -10.31 -7.83
C GLU A 375 -24.65 -8.92 -7.40
N VAL A 376 -23.97 -7.84 -7.83
CA VAL A 376 -24.27 -6.48 -7.42
C VAL A 376 -25.55 -5.99 -8.10
N ILE A 377 -26.67 -6.23 -7.42
CA ILE A 377 -28.05 -5.99 -7.88
C ILE A 377 -28.17 -4.63 -8.57
N THR A 378 -28.80 -4.64 -9.75
CA THR A 378 -29.16 -3.47 -10.56
C THR A 378 -30.36 -2.71 -9.97
N THR A 379 -30.20 -2.26 -8.73
CA THR A 379 -31.04 -1.24 -8.12
C THR A 379 -30.77 0.09 -8.83
N HIS A 380 -31.49 0.32 -9.94
CA HIS A 380 -31.52 1.60 -10.65
C HIS A 380 -32.08 2.69 -9.73
N PHE A 381 -31.22 3.37 -8.98
CA PHE A 381 -31.58 4.51 -8.15
C PHE A 381 -31.19 5.84 -8.80
N ASN A 382 -32.12 6.78 -8.73
CA ASN A 382 -31.99 8.11 -9.30
C ASN A 382 -31.36 9.05 -8.25
N VAL A 383 -30.25 9.72 -8.61
CA VAL A 383 -29.45 10.55 -7.69
C VAL A 383 -30.24 11.74 -7.13
N ASN A 384 -31.32 12.15 -7.81
CA ASN A 384 -32.14 13.31 -7.46
C ASN A 384 -32.87 13.20 -6.09
N SER A 385 -32.99 12.02 -5.47
CA SER A 385 -33.76 11.83 -4.23
C SER A 385 -33.08 12.34 -2.94
N ILE A 386 -31.89 12.95 -3.05
CA ILE A 386 -31.14 13.47 -1.89
C ILE A 386 -31.67 14.83 -1.39
N ASN A 387 -32.40 15.60 -2.22
CA ASN A 387 -32.68 17.02 -1.96
C ASN A 387 -34.06 17.38 -1.34
N GLU A 388 -34.99 16.45 -1.13
CA GLU A 388 -36.38 16.81 -0.73
C GLU A 388 -36.75 16.58 0.75
N ASN A 389 -35.93 15.87 1.53
CA ASN A 389 -36.21 15.57 2.96
C ASN A 389 -35.33 16.36 3.95
N SER A 390 -35.38 17.70 3.88
CA SER A 390 -34.73 18.59 4.86
C SER A 390 -35.50 19.89 5.12
N THR A 391 -36.83 19.84 5.15
CA THR A 391 -37.74 20.97 5.45
C THR A 391 -37.76 21.36 6.94
N THR A 392 -36.62 21.85 7.45
CA THR A 392 -36.52 22.62 8.70
C THR A 392 -35.85 23.97 8.42
N SER A 393 -36.49 25.08 8.80
CA SER A 393 -36.11 26.42 8.37
C SER A 393 -34.86 26.98 9.07
N PRO A 394 -34.04 27.81 8.40
CA PRO A 394 -32.82 28.35 8.96
C PRO A 394 -33.09 29.60 9.81
N HIS A 395 -33.51 29.44 11.06
CA HIS A 395 -33.51 30.53 12.04
C HIS A 395 -33.16 30.08 13.46
N SER A 396 -32.42 30.95 14.15
CA SER A 396 -31.91 30.82 15.52
C SER A 396 -30.86 29.72 15.76
N LEU A 397 -29.62 30.14 16.04
CA LEU A 397 -28.84 29.74 17.22
C LEU A 397 -27.56 30.60 17.32
N GLN A 398 -27.72 31.90 17.55
CA GLN A 398 -26.65 32.68 18.16
C GLN A 398 -26.60 32.31 19.65
N VAL A 399 -25.53 31.67 20.11
CA VAL A 399 -25.29 31.41 21.53
C VAL A 399 -24.21 32.37 22.06
N THR A 400 -24.53 33.03 23.17
CA THR A 400 -23.83 34.23 23.65
C THR A 400 -22.51 33.92 24.35
N LEU A 401 -21.39 34.44 23.83
CA LEU A 401 -20.12 34.47 24.57
C LEU A 401 -20.09 35.62 25.59
N SER A 402 -20.45 35.30 26.83
CA SER A 402 -20.49 36.22 27.97
C SER A 402 -19.09 36.73 28.38
N ARG A 403 -18.75 37.96 27.99
CA ARG A 403 -17.52 38.64 28.41
C ARG A 403 -17.51 38.97 29.91
N LYS A 404 -16.56 38.43 30.67
CA LYS A 404 -16.05 39.09 31.89
C LYS A 404 -14.81 39.93 31.55
N ARG A 405 -14.90 41.25 31.76
CA ARG A 405 -13.75 42.16 31.65
C ARG A 405 -12.93 42.16 32.95
N LYS A 406 -11.59 42.12 32.81
CA LYS A 406 -10.67 42.97 33.59
C LYS A 406 -9.89 43.85 32.59
N SER A 407 -9.18 44.85 33.09
CA SER A 407 -8.99 46.14 32.39
C SER A 407 -7.55 46.60 32.27
N LEU A 408 -7.25 47.25 31.12
CA LEU A 408 -6.11 48.16 30.86
C LEU A 408 -4.72 47.49 30.88
N SER A 409 -3.71 47.99 30.16
CA SER A 409 -3.59 49.22 29.33
C SER A 409 -2.84 48.95 28.01
N ASP A 410 -3.14 49.77 26.99
CA ASP A 410 -2.27 50.42 25.97
C ASP A 410 -0.97 49.68 25.51
N ASP A 411 -0.66 49.55 24.21
CA ASP A 411 -0.33 50.70 23.34
C ASP A 411 -0.42 50.46 21.79
N ASN A 412 -0.55 51.57 21.05
CA ASN A 412 -0.25 51.84 19.61
C ASN A 412 -0.70 50.94 18.41
N TRP A 413 -1.72 51.46 17.69
CA TRP A 413 -1.83 51.80 16.24
C TRP A 413 -0.67 51.46 15.24
N VAL A 414 -0.86 51.27 13.91
CA VAL A 414 -2.01 50.94 12.99
C VAL A 414 -1.49 50.78 11.54
N ALA A 415 -2.32 50.26 10.61
CA ALA A 415 -2.07 50.33 9.15
C ALA A 415 -3.26 50.93 8.34
N PRO A 416 -3.01 51.72 7.27
CA PRO A 416 -4.02 52.14 6.28
C PRO A 416 -4.14 51.11 5.12
N PHE A 417 -5.26 50.78 4.46
CA PHE A 417 -6.40 51.53 3.87
C PHE A 417 -6.03 52.46 2.68
N LYS A 418 -6.77 52.63 1.57
CA LYS A 418 -7.77 51.82 0.79
C LYS A 418 -8.14 52.63 -0.49
N ARG A 419 -8.91 52.05 -1.44
CA ARG A 419 -9.68 52.74 -2.56
C ARG A 419 -8.83 53.24 -3.77
N HIS A 420 -9.36 53.44 -5.00
CA HIS A 420 -10.69 53.18 -5.62
C HIS A 420 -10.64 53.01 -7.18
N VAL A 421 -11.75 52.52 -7.76
CA VAL A 421 -12.43 52.78 -9.08
C VAL A 421 -11.73 53.68 -10.13
N GLY A 422 -11.82 53.47 -11.47
CA GLY A 422 -12.49 52.43 -12.30
C GLY A 422 -12.91 52.96 -13.71
N HIS A 423 -13.33 52.06 -14.63
CA HIS A 423 -13.91 52.29 -15.99
C HIS A 423 -13.18 53.15 -17.05
N ASN A 424 -12.96 52.60 -18.27
CA ASN A 424 -13.83 52.91 -19.43
C ASN A 424 -13.65 51.96 -20.65
N LEU A 425 -14.42 52.18 -21.73
CA LEU A 425 -14.66 51.27 -22.87
C LEU A 425 -13.80 51.52 -24.16
N GLN A 426 -13.71 50.46 -24.98
CA GLN A 426 -13.72 50.35 -26.48
C GLN A 426 -13.34 51.59 -27.35
N LEU A 427 -12.59 51.46 -28.46
CA LEU A 427 -13.15 51.07 -29.79
C LEU A 427 -12.09 50.76 -30.88
N ILE A 428 -12.29 49.64 -31.60
CA ILE A 428 -12.32 49.47 -33.09
C ILE A 428 -11.09 49.72 -34.03
N ASN A 429 -10.95 48.79 -35.01
CA ASN A 429 -10.25 48.85 -36.32
C ASN A 429 -8.71 48.89 -36.42
N GLN A 430 -8.08 48.52 -37.55
CA GLN A 430 -8.24 47.40 -38.52
C GLN A 430 -7.14 47.52 -39.62
N VAL A 431 -6.71 46.39 -40.23
CA VAL A 431 -6.13 46.32 -41.61
C VAL A 431 -4.73 47.00 -41.77
N ASP A 432 -3.81 46.65 -42.67
CA ASP A 432 -3.81 45.74 -43.84
C ASP A 432 -2.58 44.78 -43.92
N LYS A 433 -2.54 43.98 -45.01
CA LYS A 433 -1.60 42.94 -45.41
C LYS A 433 -0.29 43.49 -45.99
N THR A 434 0.78 42.69 -46.00
CA THR A 434 1.51 42.26 -47.24
C THR A 434 2.71 41.34 -46.91
N ARG A 435 3.39 40.64 -47.85
CA ARG A 435 2.96 39.69 -48.91
C ARG A 435 4.24 39.11 -49.58
N LYS A 436 4.42 37.78 -49.62
CA LYS A 436 5.41 37.05 -50.50
C LYS A 436 6.92 37.34 -50.25
N SER A 437 7.88 36.54 -50.70
CA SER A 437 7.90 35.15 -51.26
C SER A 437 9.31 34.53 -51.20
N ASN A 438 9.35 33.19 -51.31
CA ASN A 438 10.37 32.31 -51.92
C ASN A 438 11.80 32.85 -52.17
N ASP A 439 12.82 32.04 -51.81
CA ASP A 439 13.45 31.14 -52.81
C ASP A 439 14.12 29.92 -52.14
N SER A 440 14.95 29.19 -52.89
CA SER A 440 15.33 27.79 -52.72
C SER A 440 16.85 27.54 -52.72
N GLY A 441 17.31 26.34 -52.32
CA GLY A 441 18.72 25.95 -52.42
C GLY A 441 19.10 24.61 -51.76
N PHE A 442 19.56 23.65 -52.56
CA PHE A 442 20.46 22.56 -52.16
C PHE A 442 21.91 23.13 -52.02
N ASP A 443 22.96 22.47 -51.49
CA ASP A 443 23.34 21.05 -51.60
C ASP A 443 24.35 20.61 -50.47
N LYS A 444 25.15 19.55 -50.69
CA LYS A 444 25.89 18.76 -49.68
C LYS A 444 27.38 19.16 -49.41
N ALA A 445 27.90 18.60 -48.29
CA ALA A 445 29.17 17.85 -48.16
C ALA A 445 30.46 18.47 -47.53
N THR A 446 30.86 17.85 -46.40
CA THR A 446 32.23 17.37 -46.00
C THR A 446 33.42 18.29 -45.64
N CYS A 447 33.99 18.01 -44.44
CA CYS A 447 35.44 17.99 -44.07
C CYS A 447 36.23 19.32 -43.92
N PRO A 448 37.45 19.35 -43.29
CA PRO A 448 38.16 18.34 -42.47
C PRO A 448 38.58 18.84 -41.04
N ILE A 449 39.89 18.85 -40.69
CA ILE A 449 40.44 18.60 -39.33
C ILE A 449 41.76 19.39 -39.04
N LYS A 450 42.02 19.75 -37.74
CA LYS A 450 43.29 20.28 -37.13
C LYS A 450 43.69 21.74 -37.51
N ASN A 451 44.56 22.49 -36.79
CA ASN A 451 45.42 22.22 -35.60
C ASN A 451 45.73 23.53 -34.79
N GLU A 452 46.43 23.43 -33.64
CA GLU A 452 47.40 24.43 -33.09
C GLU A 452 46.89 25.80 -32.49
N ILE A 453 47.53 26.53 -31.54
CA ILE A 453 48.69 26.28 -30.63
C ILE A 453 48.72 27.14 -29.32
N SER A 454 49.23 26.55 -28.21
CA SER A 454 50.02 27.07 -27.05
C SER A 454 49.65 28.29 -26.13
N ARG A 455 49.90 28.10 -24.80
CA ARG A 455 50.60 28.98 -23.79
C ARG A 455 50.06 30.40 -23.51
N THR A 456 50.23 31.06 -22.34
CA THR A 456 50.79 30.83 -20.97
C THR A 456 50.03 31.79 -20.00
N GLN A 457 50.13 31.83 -18.65
CA GLN A 457 51.26 31.79 -17.70
C GLN A 457 50.73 31.65 -16.23
N SER A 458 51.60 31.42 -15.24
CA SER A 458 51.30 31.38 -13.78
C SER A 458 51.99 32.55 -13.04
N PRO A 459 51.72 32.86 -11.72
CA PRO A 459 52.43 32.14 -10.63
C PRO A 459 51.86 32.15 -9.16
N SER A 460 52.17 31.09 -8.40
CA SER A 460 52.67 31.05 -6.98
C SER A 460 51.78 31.57 -5.81
N LYS A 461 51.61 30.82 -4.69
CA LYS A 461 52.66 30.62 -3.63
C LYS A 461 52.76 29.20 -2.98
N ARG A 462 52.97 29.10 -1.65
CA ARG A 462 53.37 27.92 -0.82
C ARG A 462 53.04 28.21 0.69
N VAL A 463 53.39 27.29 1.61
CA VAL A 463 53.71 27.44 3.07
C VAL A 463 52.53 27.15 4.04
N GLU A 464 52.59 26.29 5.08
CA GLU A 464 53.49 25.18 5.57
C GLU A 464 52.63 24.24 6.50
N ASN A 465 52.74 22.89 6.48
CA ASN A 465 53.59 21.96 7.31
C ASN A 465 53.16 21.86 8.81
N ASP A 466 53.29 20.77 9.59
CA ASP A 466 53.85 19.39 9.46
C ASP A 466 53.40 18.53 10.70
N VAL A 467 53.57 17.21 10.94
CA VAL A 467 53.99 15.97 10.21
C VAL A 467 53.72 14.71 11.11
N LEU A 468 53.94 13.47 10.60
CA LEU A 468 54.03 12.14 11.29
C LEU A 468 52.72 11.50 11.83
N ASP A 469 52.58 10.16 11.99
CA ASP A 469 53.54 9.03 11.84
C ASP A 469 52.87 7.70 11.33
N VAL A 470 53.66 6.68 10.93
CA VAL A 470 53.20 5.38 10.36
C VAL A 470 54.14 4.18 10.64
N PRO A 471 53.60 2.99 11.02
CA PRO A 471 54.09 1.71 10.48
C PRO A 471 52.95 0.69 10.15
N LYS A 472 52.74 0.26 8.90
CA LYS A 472 53.49 -0.76 8.10
C LYS A 472 53.27 -2.26 8.47
N LYS A 473 52.62 -3.01 7.56
CA LYS A 473 52.89 -4.42 7.12
C LYS A 473 51.91 -4.75 5.97
N VAL A 474 52.30 -4.76 4.69
CA VAL A 474 53.11 -5.74 3.91
C VAL A 474 52.27 -6.87 3.26
N ASN A 475 52.37 -6.93 1.93
CA ASN A 475 51.72 -7.78 0.90
C ASN A 475 52.31 -9.23 0.86
N PRO A 476 51.74 -10.27 0.15
CA PRO A 476 51.49 -10.28 -1.32
C PRO A 476 50.33 -11.13 -1.96
N ILE A 477 49.85 -10.66 -3.14
CA ILE A 477 49.58 -11.32 -4.47
C ILE A 477 48.95 -12.75 -4.46
N ILE A 478 47.99 -13.23 -5.30
CA ILE A 478 47.73 -13.15 -6.76
C ILE A 478 46.22 -13.36 -7.06
N GLY A 479 45.68 -12.82 -8.17
CA GLY A 479 44.44 -13.33 -8.78
C GLY A 479 43.69 -12.37 -9.70
N CYS A 480 43.99 -12.38 -11.01
CA CYS A 480 43.19 -11.66 -12.02
C CYS A 480 42.27 -12.65 -12.76
N GLY A 481 40.99 -12.29 -12.93
CA GLY A 481 40.00 -13.11 -13.64
C GLY A 481 38.98 -12.24 -14.36
N SER A 482 38.83 -12.44 -15.67
CA SER A 482 37.93 -11.68 -16.53
C SER A 482 36.48 -12.17 -16.43
N VAL A 483 35.53 -11.24 -16.28
CA VAL A 483 34.09 -11.55 -16.25
C VAL A 483 33.50 -11.42 -17.65
N ASN A 484 33.21 -12.56 -18.28
CA ASN A 484 32.46 -12.60 -19.53
C ASN A 484 30.97 -12.36 -19.27
N LEU A 485 30.41 -11.30 -19.84
CA LEU A 485 28.97 -11.06 -19.86
C LEU A 485 28.30 -11.98 -20.89
N VAL A 486 27.75 -13.10 -20.43
CA VAL A 486 26.90 -13.99 -21.24
C VAL A 486 25.44 -13.61 -21.04
N ALA A 487 24.82 -13.01 -22.07
CA ALA A 487 23.38 -12.80 -22.08
C ALA A 487 22.64 -14.13 -22.29
N THR A 488 21.73 -14.47 -21.38
CA THR A 488 20.91 -15.70 -21.45
C THR A 488 19.48 -15.39 -21.85
N GLU A 489 19.09 -15.82 -23.05
CA GLU A 489 17.70 -15.71 -23.53
C GLU A 489 16.76 -16.62 -22.74
N SER A 490 15.58 -16.10 -22.36
CA SER A 490 14.56 -16.89 -21.65
C SER A 490 13.84 -17.86 -22.59
N LYS A 491 13.90 -19.17 -22.29
CA LYS A 491 13.27 -20.25 -23.08
C LYS A 491 12.31 -21.11 -22.25
N TYR A 492 11.24 -20.50 -21.72
CA TYR A 492 10.20 -21.20 -20.97
C TYR A 492 8.77 -20.96 -21.48
N PHE A 493 8.52 -21.34 -22.74
CA PHE A 493 7.18 -21.72 -23.23
C PHE A 493 7.33 -22.65 -24.44
N LYS A 494 7.32 -23.98 -24.23
CA LYS A 494 7.15 -24.95 -25.32
C LYS A 494 5.67 -25.26 -25.48
N LYS A 495 5.10 -24.95 -26.65
CA LYS A 495 3.79 -25.48 -27.07
C LYS A 495 3.89 -27.00 -27.21
N THR A 496 2.88 -27.72 -26.73
CA THR A 496 2.53 -29.04 -27.23
C THR A 496 1.45 -28.90 -28.30
N SER A 497 1.68 -29.49 -29.46
CA SER A 497 0.70 -29.64 -30.54
C SER A 497 0.84 -31.05 -31.12
N GLU A 498 -0.26 -31.57 -31.67
CA GLU A 498 -0.42 -32.99 -32.01
C GLU A 498 0.42 -33.43 -33.23
N GLY A 499 0.64 -34.74 -33.37
CA GLY A 499 1.47 -35.30 -34.45
C GLY A 499 1.54 -36.83 -34.45
N THR A 500 0.51 -37.46 -35.03
CA THR A 500 0.35 -38.92 -35.24
C THR A 500 1.58 -39.69 -35.76
N GLY A 501 1.82 -40.91 -35.25
CA GLY A 501 2.83 -41.83 -35.81
C GLY A 501 2.76 -43.28 -35.27
N SER A 502 2.22 -44.22 -36.05
CA SER A 502 2.14 -45.67 -35.77
C SER A 502 3.53 -46.35 -35.71
N LYS A 503 3.77 -47.47 -34.98
CA LYS A 503 3.31 -48.84 -35.33
C LYS A 503 3.51 -49.90 -34.21
N LEU A 504 2.66 -50.93 -34.25
CA LEU A 504 2.80 -52.37 -33.87
C LEU A 504 3.76 -52.80 -32.75
N CYS A 505 3.20 -53.52 -31.75
CA CYS A 505 3.41 -54.97 -31.49
C CYS A 505 2.68 -55.35 -30.17
N THR A 506 1.47 -55.92 -30.19
CA THR A 506 1.17 -57.38 -30.17
C THR A 506 1.63 -58.15 -28.92
N ASN A 507 0.67 -58.88 -28.33
CA ASN A 507 0.83 -60.02 -27.39
C ASN A 507 1.25 -59.72 -25.93
N ASN A 508 0.77 -60.43 -24.90
CA ASN A 508 -0.51 -61.16 -24.72
C ASN A 508 -0.73 -61.52 -23.23
N VAL A 509 -1.90 -62.08 -22.89
CA VAL A 509 -2.18 -62.96 -21.73
C VAL A 509 -1.98 -62.38 -20.30
N THR A 510 -3.14 -62.15 -19.69
CA THR A 510 -3.52 -62.20 -18.26
C THR A 510 -2.65 -62.98 -17.27
N SER A 511 -2.60 -62.47 -16.02
CA SER A 511 -2.83 -63.31 -14.82
C SER A 511 -3.53 -62.50 -13.71
N VAL A 512 -4.21 -63.20 -12.79
CA VAL A 512 -5.02 -62.65 -11.69
C VAL A 512 -4.70 -63.42 -10.40
N PHE A 513 -4.45 -62.74 -9.28
CA PHE A 513 -4.61 -63.16 -7.85
C PHE A 513 -3.86 -62.11 -6.97
N SER A 514 -4.07 -61.93 -5.66
CA SER A 514 -5.30 -61.88 -4.84
C SER A 514 -4.96 -61.41 -3.41
N CYS A 515 -5.61 -60.32 -2.97
CA CYS A 515 -5.98 -59.92 -1.60
C CYS A 515 -5.45 -60.67 -0.35
N LYS A 516 -4.76 -59.95 0.56
CA LYS A 516 -5.09 -59.76 2.02
C LYS A 516 -4.05 -58.82 2.71
N ARG A 517 -4.46 -57.84 3.54
CA ARG A 517 -4.57 -57.84 5.04
C ARG A 517 -3.27 -58.30 5.75
N VAL A 518 -2.77 -57.66 6.81
CA VAL A 518 -3.43 -57.22 8.07
C VAL A 518 -2.78 -55.94 8.67
N PHE A 519 -3.54 -55.24 9.52
CA PHE A 519 -3.23 -54.26 10.60
C PHE A 519 -1.83 -54.34 11.28
N PHE A 520 -1.34 -53.31 11.98
CA PHE A 520 -2.02 -52.14 12.58
C PHE A 520 -1.66 -50.79 11.96
#